data_AF-X0XFB9-F1
#
_entry.id   AF-X0XFB9-F1
#
_cell.length_a   1.000
_cell.length_b   1.000
_cell.length_c   1.000
_cell.angle_alpha   90.00
_cell.angle_beta   90.00
_cell.angle_gamma   90.00
#
_symmetry.space_group_name_H-M   'P 1'
#
loop_
_entity.id
_entity.type
_entity.pdbx_description
1 polymer ?
#
loop_
_entity_poly.entity_id
_entity_poly.type
_entity_poly.pdbx_seq_one_letter_code
_entity_poly.pdbx_strand_id
1 'polypeptide(L)'
;YNLAPGDFSKLVLYAPNPRQYTDAARRLGFDVKSQLSDPLFSTVGNTGTALAPMVLVATLEQANPGDKILFVGYGEGAQAFILEVTQNIEKVKDRRGIKVHLASKTMLPSYEKYIQFRKLMVTEEARVFPSPSSIPLFWRDKKSFLSFYGSKCKRCSLIQHPVQRVCYRCQSKDEYEEVRLAKTGKIFTYAEDYLPDAPVLPQISATIDLDDGVRVFLRLAEGEAQNPADPPQKIGMPVEMTFKKMNDA
;
A
#
# COMPACT_ATOMS: atom_id res chain seq x y z
N TYR A 1 6.71 -26.97 24.78
CA TYR A 1 7.38 -25.77 25.30
C TYR A 1 6.82 -25.49 26.68
N ASN A 2 7.64 -25.50 27.74
CA ASN A 2 7.20 -25.20 29.11
C ASN A 2 7.36 -23.70 29.35
N LEU A 3 6.51 -22.89 28.70
CA LEU A 3 6.57 -21.42 28.75
C LEU A 3 5.33 -20.86 29.46
N ALA A 4 5.53 -19.84 30.27
CA ALA A 4 4.51 -19.08 30.96
C ALA A 4 4.30 -17.70 30.31
N PRO A 5 3.19 -17.00 30.58
CA PRO A 5 2.95 -15.65 30.08
C PRO A 5 4.10 -14.67 30.36
N GLY A 6 4.80 -14.82 31.49
CA GLY A 6 5.95 -13.99 31.86
C GLY A 6 7.20 -14.19 30.99
N ASP A 7 7.29 -15.27 30.20
CA ASP A 7 8.42 -15.54 29.30
C ASP A 7 8.35 -14.76 27.98
N PHE A 8 7.23 -14.09 27.72
CA PHE A 8 7.00 -13.33 26.49
C PHE A 8 7.11 -11.83 26.75
N SER A 9 7.89 -11.13 25.93
CA SER A 9 7.95 -9.67 25.95
C SER A 9 6.61 -9.06 25.50
N LYS A 10 5.97 -9.67 24.50
CA LYS A 10 4.73 -9.15 23.89
C LYS A 10 3.73 -10.24 23.52
N LEU A 11 2.46 -9.88 23.61
CA LEU A 11 1.30 -10.63 23.11
C LEU A 11 0.69 -9.88 21.93
N VAL A 12 0.52 -10.59 20.82
CA VAL A 12 -0.21 -10.15 19.63
C VAL A 12 -1.32 -11.16 19.39
N LEU A 13 -2.57 -10.70 19.34
CA LEU A 13 -3.70 -11.58 19.07
C LEU A 13 -4.71 -10.95 18.13
N TYR A 14 -5.69 -11.72 17.65
CA TYR A 14 -6.89 -11.17 17.03
C TYR A 14 -8.05 -11.18 18.04
N ALA A 15 -8.83 -10.10 18.03
CA ALA A 15 -10.15 -10.07 18.62
C ALA A 15 -11.04 -9.14 17.77
N PRO A 16 -12.38 -9.32 17.77
CA PRO A 16 -13.25 -8.50 16.95
C PRO A 16 -13.52 -7.10 17.53
N ASN A 17 -13.22 -6.86 18.82
CA ASN A 17 -13.41 -5.57 19.46
C ASN A 17 -12.40 -5.33 20.61
N PRO A 18 -12.19 -4.06 21.05
CA PRO A 18 -11.20 -3.72 22.09
C PRO A 18 -11.42 -4.42 23.43
N ARG A 19 -12.68 -4.64 23.81
CA ARG A 19 -13.02 -5.28 25.09
C ARG A 19 -12.58 -6.74 25.10
N GLN A 20 -12.94 -7.50 24.07
CA GLN A 20 -12.53 -8.90 23.96
C GLN A 20 -11.02 -9.05 23.79
N TYR A 21 -10.36 -8.09 23.13
CA TYR A 21 -8.91 -8.06 22.98
C TYR A 21 -8.20 -8.01 24.35
N THR A 22 -8.65 -7.09 25.22
CA THR A 22 -8.11 -6.93 26.57
C THR A 22 -8.53 -8.05 27.53
N ASP A 23 -9.77 -8.53 27.44
CA ASP A 23 -10.27 -9.62 28.28
C ASP A 23 -9.57 -10.94 27.97
N ALA A 24 -9.25 -11.23 26.70
CA ALA A 24 -8.49 -12.42 26.30
C ALA A 24 -7.08 -12.41 26.92
N ALA A 25 -6.36 -11.29 26.82
CA ALA A 25 -5.03 -11.13 27.41
C ALA A 25 -5.07 -11.35 28.95
N ARG A 26 -6.05 -10.74 29.63
CA ARG A 26 -6.22 -10.90 31.09
C ARG A 26 -6.50 -12.34 31.49
N ARG A 27 -7.38 -13.04 30.77
CA ARG A 27 -7.71 -14.45 31.04
C ARG A 27 -6.53 -15.40 30.81
N LEU A 28 -5.64 -15.05 29.89
CA LEU A 28 -4.41 -15.79 29.61
C LEU A 28 -3.27 -15.45 30.59
N GLY A 29 -3.49 -14.52 31.53
CA GLY A 29 -2.48 -14.15 32.54
C GLY A 29 -1.41 -13.19 32.06
N PHE A 30 -1.63 -12.49 30.94
CA PHE A 30 -0.71 -11.46 30.45
C PHE A 30 -1.02 -10.10 31.08
N ASP A 31 0.02 -9.28 31.28
CA ASP A 31 -0.16 -7.88 31.65
C ASP A 31 -0.61 -7.06 30.45
N VAL A 32 -1.84 -6.53 30.55
CA VAL A 32 -2.50 -5.71 29.53
C VAL A 32 -1.74 -4.40 29.25
N LYS A 33 -0.99 -3.87 30.22
CA LYS A 33 -0.29 -2.58 30.03
C LYS A 33 1.06 -2.75 29.34
N SER A 34 1.86 -3.74 29.76
CA SER A 34 3.22 -3.91 29.25
C SER A 34 3.34 -4.91 28.10
N GLN A 35 2.61 -6.03 28.16
CA GLN A 35 2.79 -7.13 27.21
C GLN A 35 1.80 -7.06 26.03
N LEU A 36 0.59 -6.58 26.24
CA LEU A 36 -0.41 -6.52 25.17
C LEU A 36 -0.07 -5.43 24.14
N SER A 37 -0.03 -5.81 22.86
CA SER A 37 0.25 -4.88 21.76
C SER A 37 -0.96 -4.03 21.40
N ASP A 38 -0.78 -2.80 20.92
CA ASP A 38 -1.87 -1.92 20.48
C ASP A 38 -2.66 -2.57 19.32
N PRO A 39 -3.98 -2.79 19.46
CA PRO A 39 -4.79 -3.43 18.43
C PRO A 39 -5.17 -2.52 17.25
N LEU A 40 -4.77 -1.25 17.22
CA LEU A 40 -5.05 -0.31 16.11
C LEU A 40 -6.53 0.03 15.88
N PHE A 41 -7.44 -0.36 16.78
CA PHE A 41 -8.89 -0.14 16.60
C PHE A 41 -9.28 1.33 16.45
N SER A 42 -8.61 2.24 17.15
CA SER A 42 -8.91 3.68 17.12
C SER A 42 -8.41 4.38 15.86
N THR A 43 -7.48 3.78 15.13
CA THR A 43 -6.82 4.39 13.98
C THR A 43 -7.16 3.73 12.65
N VAL A 44 -7.23 2.39 12.63
CA VAL A 44 -7.51 1.57 11.44
C VAL A 44 -8.91 0.95 11.50
N GLY A 45 -9.36 0.59 12.71
CA GLY A 45 -10.56 -0.23 12.90
C GLY A 45 -10.28 -1.72 12.76
N ASN A 46 -11.33 -2.52 12.58
CA ASN A 46 -11.20 -3.97 12.47
C ASN A 46 -11.01 -4.39 11.01
N THR A 47 -9.82 -4.89 10.67
CA THR A 47 -9.46 -5.37 9.32
C THR A 47 -9.62 -6.89 9.15
N GLY A 48 -10.28 -7.56 10.11
CA GLY A 48 -10.54 -9.00 10.08
C GLY A 48 -9.24 -9.81 10.07
N THR A 49 -9.06 -10.68 9.09
CA THR A 49 -7.91 -11.58 8.96
C THR A 49 -6.57 -10.84 8.93
N ALA A 50 -6.53 -9.61 8.42
CA ALA A 50 -5.29 -8.83 8.34
C ALA A 50 -4.89 -8.19 9.68
N LEU A 51 -5.80 -8.10 10.67
CA LEU A 51 -5.58 -7.31 11.88
C LEU A 51 -4.42 -7.86 12.72
N ALA A 52 -4.40 -9.16 13.01
CA ALA A 52 -3.32 -9.74 13.82
C ALA A 52 -1.94 -9.60 13.14
N PRO A 53 -1.75 -9.92 11.84
CA PRO A 53 -0.50 -9.62 11.14
C PRO A 53 -0.12 -8.13 11.15
N MET A 54 -1.07 -7.22 11.01
CA MET A 54 -0.79 -5.77 11.09
C MET A 54 -0.28 -5.37 12.48
N VAL A 55 -0.91 -5.88 13.54
CA VAL A 55 -0.46 -5.66 14.92
C VAL A 55 0.93 -6.28 15.13
N LEU A 56 1.19 -7.47 14.57
CA LEU A 56 2.53 -8.08 14.63
C LEU A 56 3.59 -7.18 14.00
N VAL A 57 3.33 -6.60 12.84
CA VAL A 57 4.25 -5.65 12.19
C VAL A 57 4.45 -4.41 13.08
N ALA A 58 3.38 -3.83 13.62
CA ALA A 58 3.46 -2.68 14.53
C ALA A 58 4.28 -2.99 15.81
N THR A 59 4.20 -4.22 16.31
CA THR A 59 4.99 -4.70 17.45
C THR A 59 6.46 -4.89 17.06
N LEU A 60 6.74 -5.48 15.90
CA LEU A 60 8.11 -5.69 15.40
C LEU A 60 8.86 -4.38 15.13
N GLU A 61 8.16 -3.31 14.74
CA GLU A 61 8.74 -1.96 14.59
C GLU A 61 9.34 -1.41 15.90
N GLN A 62 8.91 -1.94 17.05
CA GLN A 62 9.31 -1.47 18.38
C GLN A 62 10.09 -2.53 19.17
N ALA A 63 10.24 -3.73 18.61
CA ALA A 63 10.87 -4.86 19.28
C ALA A 63 12.41 -4.76 19.27
N ASN A 64 13.03 -5.45 20.23
CA ASN A 64 14.47 -5.58 20.36
C ASN A 64 14.92 -7.02 20.11
N PRO A 65 16.18 -7.24 19.71
CA PRO A 65 16.74 -8.59 19.62
C PRO A 65 16.58 -9.35 20.94
N GLY A 66 16.13 -10.60 20.86
CA GLY A 66 15.85 -11.46 22.01
C GLY A 66 14.41 -11.38 22.53
N ASP A 67 13.58 -10.44 22.06
CA ASP A 67 12.18 -10.38 22.44
C ASP A 67 11.43 -11.63 21.97
N LYS A 68 10.66 -12.22 22.89
CA LYS A 68 9.75 -13.32 22.57
C LYS A 68 8.32 -12.79 22.40
N ILE A 69 7.72 -13.06 21.25
CA ILE A 69 6.37 -12.62 20.90
C ILE A 69 5.48 -13.84 20.77
N LEU A 70 4.37 -13.85 21.50
CA LEU A 70 3.28 -14.80 21.26
C LEU A 70 2.32 -14.21 20.24
N PHE A 71 2.23 -14.82 19.06
CA PHE A 71 1.39 -14.39 17.96
C PHE A 71 0.20 -15.35 17.78
N VAL A 72 -1.03 -14.86 17.95
CA VAL A 72 -2.24 -15.68 17.92
C VAL A 72 -3.24 -15.15 16.89
N GLY A 73 -3.48 -15.93 15.84
CA GLY A 73 -4.58 -15.71 14.91
C GLY A 73 -5.85 -16.41 15.41
N TYR A 74 -7.00 -15.75 15.26
CA TYR A 74 -8.32 -16.32 15.58
C TYR A 74 -9.31 -16.02 14.46
N GLY A 75 -10.10 -17.03 14.07
CA GLY A 75 -11.08 -17.00 12.99
C GLY A 75 -11.95 -18.25 13.05
N GLU A 76 -11.97 -19.06 12.00
CA GLU A 76 -12.49 -20.44 12.05
C GLU A 76 -11.46 -21.37 12.72
N GLY A 77 -11.27 -21.19 14.03
CA GLY A 77 -10.24 -21.84 14.82
C GLY A 77 -9.18 -20.87 15.31
N ALA A 78 -8.09 -21.41 15.88
CA ALA A 78 -7.00 -20.62 16.43
C ALA A 78 -5.65 -21.19 16.01
N GLN A 79 -4.71 -20.29 15.71
CA GLN A 79 -3.33 -20.63 15.36
C GLN A 79 -2.41 -19.77 16.23
N ALA A 80 -1.45 -20.40 16.87
CA ALA A 80 -0.51 -19.71 17.76
C ALA A 80 0.94 -20.01 17.34
N PHE A 81 1.76 -18.96 17.32
CA PHE A 81 3.17 -19.02 16.98
C PHE A 81 3.98 -18.35 18.08
N ILE A 82 5.11 -18.96 18.41
CA ILE A 82 6.13 -18.34 19.25
C ILE A 82 7.21 -17.81 18.32
N LEU A 83 7.45 -16.50 18.39
CA LEU A 83 8.44 -15.82 17.56
C LEU A 83 9.53 -15.24 18.45
N GLU A 84 10.78 -15.48 18.09
CA GLU A 84 11.94 -14.84 18.74
C GLU A 84 12.54 -13.82 17.77
N VAL A 85 12.67 -12.58 18.24
CA VAL A 85 13.19 -11.48 17.43
C VAL A 85 14.70 -11.61 17.33
N THR A 86 15.21 -11.77 16.12
CA THR A 86 16.66 -11.89 15.88
C THR A 86 17.32 -10.53 15.70
N GLN A 87 18.66 -10.48 15.77
CA GLN A 87 19.45 -9.26 15.48
C GLN A 87 19.17 -8.66 14.09
N ASN A 88 18.68 -9.45 13.13
CA ASN A 88 18.31 -8.92 11.80
C ASN A 88 17.16 -7.92 11.84
N ILE A 89 16.44 -7.79 12.97
CA ILE A 89 15.41 -6.76 13.14
C ILE A 89 15.98 -5.35 12.92
N GLU A 90 17.22 -5.09 13.33
CA GLU A 90 17.88 -3.80 13.19
C GLU A 90 18.05 -3.37 11.72
N LYS A 91 18.16 -4.34 10.81
CA LYS A 91 18.27 -4.08 9.36
C LYS A 91 16.94 -3.72 8.70
N VAL A 92 15.83 -3.87 9.42
CA VAL A 92 14.47 -3.75 8.85
C VAL A 92 13.56 -2.79 9.61
N LYS A 93 14.02 -2.18 10.71
CA LYS A 93 13.24 -1.21 11.51
C LYS A 93 12.80 0.01 10.69
N ASP A 94 13.64 0.49 9.77
CA ASP A 94 13.35 1.69 8.96
C ASP A 94 12.55 1.39 7.67
N ARG A 95 11.93 0.21 7.57
CA ARG A 95 11.07 -0.13 6.43
C ARG A 95 9.71 0.57 6.55
N ARG A 96 8.99 0.62 5.43
CA ARG A 96 7.61 1.09 5.36
C ARG A 96 6.66 0.10 6.05
N GLY A 97 6.49 0.25 7.36
CA GLY A 97 5.53 -0.51 8.15
C GLY A 97 4.26 0.29 8.50
N ILE A 98 3.59 -0.10 9.59
CA ILE A 98 2.30 0.44 10.02
C ILE A 98 2.41 1.94 10.32
N LYS A 99 3.46 2.39 11.01
CA LYS A 99 3.63 3.81 11.34
C LYS A 99 3.68 4.71 10.11
N VAL A 100 4.45 4.30 9.10
CA VAL A 100 4.60 5.07 7.86
C VAL A 100 3.27 5.10 7.07
N HIS A 101 2.56 3.97 7.00
CA HIS A 101 1.25 3.93 6.34
C HIS A 101 0.18 4.73 7.09
N LEU A 102 0.20 4.73 8.43
CA LEU A 102 -0.71 5.54 9.24
C LEU A 102 -0.44 7.05 9.12
N ALA A 103 0.81 7.45 8.88
CA ALA A 103 1.16 8.83 8.61
C ALA A 103 0.76 9.26 7.19
N SER A 104 0.88 8.34 6.21
CA SER A 104 0.51 8.54 4.81
C SER A 104 -1.00 8.33 4.59
N LYS A 105 -1.82 9.26 5.09
CA LYS A 105 -3.27 9.22 4.92
C LYS A 105 -3.87 10.61 4.72
N THR A 106 -5.03 10.65 4.08
CA THR A 106 -5.86 11.84 3.96
C THR A 106 -7.14 11.62 4.78
N MET A 107 -7.46 12.58 5.66
CA MET A 107 -8.70 12.53 6.43
C MET A 107 -9.88 12.78 5.50
N LEU A 108 -10.93 11.96 5.63
CA LEU A 108 -12.17 12.17 4.88
C LEU A 108 -12.84 13.45 5.39
N PRO A 109 -13.26 14.35 4.48
CA PRO A 109 -13.83 15.63 4.89
C PRO A 109 -15.24 15.47 5.46
N SER A 110 -15.96 14.39 5.13
CA SER A 110 -17.32 14.17 5.58
C SER A 110 -17.75 12.69 5.52
N TYR A 111 -18.87 12.37 6.18
CA TYR A 111 -19.44 11.03 6.19
C TYR A 111 -20.06 10.63 4.83
N GLU A 112 -20.55 11.62 4.08
CA GLU A 112 -21.09 11.43 2.72
C GLU A 112 -20.01 10.89 1.78
N LYS A 113 -18.77 11.42 1.86
CA LYS A 113 -17.63 10.90 1.11
C LYS A 113 -17.30 9.46 1.48
N TYR A 114 -17.40 9.11 2.77
CA TYR A 114 -17.25 7.73 3.21
C TYR A 114 -18.31 6.80 2.57
N ILE A 115 -19.58 7.19 2.62
CA ILE A 115 -20.67 6.41 2.02
C ILE A 115 -20.47 6.25 0.51
N GLN A 116 -20.06 7.32 -0.19
CA GLN A 116 -19.77 7.31 -1.62
C GLN A 116 -18.63 6.32 -1.95
N PHE A 117 -17.51 6.37 -1.21
CA PHE A 117 -16.38 5.46 -1.41
C PHE A 117 -16.75 4.00 -1.12
N ARG A 118 -17.61 3.77 -0.14
CA ARG A 118 -18.10 2.43 0.22
C ARG A 118 -19.26 1.96 -0.66
N LYS A 119 -19.75 2.78 -1.59
CA LYS A 119 -20.89 2.50 -2.45
C LYS A 119 -22.14 2.09 -1.66
N LEU A 120 -22.37 2.72 -0.50
CA LEU A 120 -23.53 2.43 0.36
C LEU A 120 -24.78 3.25 -0.01
N MET A 121 -24.68 4.16 -0.98
CA MET A 121 -25.80 4.89 -1.57
C MET A 121 -25.97 4.49 -3.03
N VAL A 122 -27.23 4.40 -3.47
CA VAL A 122 -27.57 4.28 -4.88
C VAL A 122 -27.27 5.61 -5.56
N THR A 123 -26.42 5.56 -6.58
CA THR A 123 -26.07 6.72 -7.43
C THR A 123 -26.47 6.39 -8.86
N GLU A 124 -26.73 7.41 -9.68
CA GLU A 124 -26.99 7.19 -11.11
C GLU A 124 -25.77 6.51 -11.73
N GLU A 125 -25.98 5.48 -12.56
CA GLU A 125 -24.87 4.80 -13.24
C GLU A 125 -24.18 5.73 -14.23
N ALA A 126 -22.86 5.61 -14.32
CA ALA A 126 -22.06 6.27 -15.34
C ALA A 126 -22.67 6.03 -16.72
N ARG A 127 -22.88 7.10 -17.50
CA ARG A 127 -23.29 6.97 -18.91
C ARG A 127 -22.13 6.57 -19.85
N VAL A 128 -20.99 6.18 -19.28
CA VAL A 128 -19.79 5.79 -20.01
C VAL A 128 -19.70 4.26 -20.01
N PHE A 129 -19.58 3.67 -21.19
CA PHE A 129 -19.36 2.22 -21.29
C PHE A 129 -18.07 1.83 -20.57
N PRO A 130 -18.12 0.80 -19.70
CA PRO A 130 -16.90 0.30 -19.07
C PRO A 130 -15.93 -0.13 -20.18
N SER A 131 -14.68 0.31 -20.07
CA SER A 131 -13.58 -0.17 -20.91
C SER A 131 -12.94 -1.37 -20.21
N PRO A 132 -13.34 -2.61 -20.51
CA PRO A 132 -12.81 -3.78 -19.82
C PRO A 132 -11.31 -3.91 -20.07
N SER A 133 -10.59 -4.31 -19.03
CA SER A 133 -9.18 -4.67 -19.18
C SER A 133 -9.07 -5.96 -20.01
N SER A 134 -8.32 -5.92 -21.11
CA SER A 134 -8.08 -7.13 -21.91
C SER A 134 -7.15 -8.09 -21.17
N ILE A 135 -7.66 -9.26 -20.78
CA ILE A 135 -6.90 -10.29 -20.06
C ILE A 135 -5.62 -10.71 -20.81
N PRO A 136 -5.65 -10.96 -22.15
CA PRO A 136 -4.44 -11.31 -22.89
C PRO A 136 -3.39 -10.20 -22.92
N LEU A 137 -3.82 -8.93 -23.08
CA LEU A 137 -2.90 -7.78 -23.03
C LEU A 137 -2.27 -7.66 -21.64
N PHE A 138 -3.09 -7.76 -20.60
CA PHE A 138 -2.60 -7.72 -19.23
C PHE A 138 -1.61 -8.85 -18.94
N TRP A 139 -1.88 -10.08 -19.39
CA TRP A 139 -0.96 -11.21 -19.21
C TRP A 139 0.40 -10.97 -19.88
N ARG A 140 0.39 -10.46 -21.12
CA ARG A 140 1.60 -10.14 -21.88
C ARG A 140 2.41 -9.02 -21.22
N ASP A 141 1.73 -8.00 -20.74
CA ASP A 141 2.37 -6.75 -20.27
C ASP A 141 2.47 -6.71 -18.72
N LYS A 142 2.11 -7.80 -18.03
CA LYS A 142 2.07 -7.92 -16.55
C LYS A 142 3.37 -7.50 -15.88
N LYS A 143 4.51 -7.74 -16.53
CA LYS A 143 5.82 -7.40 -15.97
C LYS A 143 6.03 -5.88 -15.95
N SER A 144 5.59 -5.18 -16.99
CA SER A 144 5.62 -3.71 -17.08
C SER A 144 4.64 -3.06 -16.10
N PHE A 145 3.45 -3.67 -15.89
CA PHE A 145 2.40 -3.08 -15.05
C PHE A 145 2.50 -3.44 -13.56
N LEU A 146 2.69 -4.72 -13.21
CA LEU A 146 2.72 -5.16 -11.80
C LEU A 146 4.11 -5.10 -11.18
N SER A 147 5.15 -5.42 -11.95
CA SER A 147 6.53 -5.42 -11.43
C SER A 147 7.28 -4.12 -11.69
N PHE A 148 6.67 -3.21 -12.48
CA PHE A 148 7.19 -1.92 -12.90
C PHE A 148 8.55 -2.05 -13.62
N TYR A 149 8.57 -2.85 -14.68
CA TYR A 149 9.72 -3.03 -15.57
C TYR A 149 9.62 -2.16 -16.82
N GLY A 150 10.78 -1.74 -17.31
CA GLY A 150 10.97 -1.09 -18.60
C GLY A 150 12.01 -1.83 -19.45
N SER A 151 12.20 -1.37 -20.68
CA SER A 151 13.25 -1.87 -21.58
C SER A 151 14.40 -0.86 -21.67
N LYS A 152 15.62 -1.31 -21.41
CA LYS A 152 16.85 -0.55 -21.65
C LYS A 152 17.52 -1.03 -22.94
N CYS A 153 17.64 -0.15 -23.92
CA CYS A 153 18.26 -0.46 -25.20
C CYS A 153 19.75 -0.76 -25.04
N LYS A 154 20.24 -1.87 -25.60
CA LYS A 154 21.66 -2.24 -25.54
C LYS A 154 22.57 -1.35 -26.41
N ARG A 155 22.02 -0.70 -27.44
CA ARG A 155 22.77 0.17 -28.35
C ARG A 155 22.93 1.61 -27.88
N CYS A 156 21.84 2.23 -27.42
CA CYS A 156 21.84 3.65 -27.04
C CYS A 156 21.58 3.90 -25.55
N SER A 157 21.48 2.83 -24.75
CA SER A 157 21.27 2.85 -23.29
C SER A 157 19.98 3.55 -22.82
N LEU A 158 19.09 3.91 -23.73
CA LEU A 158 17.81 4.53 -23.41
C LEU A 158 16.90 3.55 -22.68
N ILE A 159 16.35 3.97 -21.55
CA ILE A 159 15.36 3.24 -20.77
C ILE A 159 13.96 3.75 -21.11
N GLN A 160 13.01 2.84 -21.30
CA GLN A 160 11.65 3.13 -21.74
C GLN A 160 10.63 2.33 -20.92
N HIS A 161 9.46 2.91 -20.70
CA HIS A 161 8.29 2.25 -20.12
C HIS A 161 7.10 2.41 -21.07
N PRO A 162 6.27 1.37 -21.28
CA PRO A 162 6.45 -0.02 -20.86
C PRO A 162 7.61 -0.70 -21.63
N VAL A 163 7.84 -2.00 -21.41
CA VAL A 163 8.79 -2.79 -22.21
C VAL A 163 8.43 -2.70 -23.70
N GLN A 164 9.35 -2.18 -24.52
CA GLN A 164 9.18 -2.04 -25.97
C GLN A 164 10.17 -2.94 -26.73
N ARG A 165 9.70 -3.58 -27.80
CA ARG A 165 10.57 -4.36 -28.71
C ARG A 165 11.42 -3.49 -29.63
N VAL A 166 10.96 -2.27 -29.92
CA VAL A 166 11.65 -1.34 -30.80
C VAL A 166 11.99 -0.09 -30.00
N CYS A 167 13.27 0.26 -29.97
CA CYS A 167 13.72 1.47 -29.30
C CYS A 167 13.25 2.71 -30.08
N TYR A 168 12.45 3.59 -29.47
CA TYR A 168 11.98 4.81 -30.18
C TYR A 168 13.10 5.80 -30.56
N ARG A 169 14.30 5.72 -29.98
CA ARG A 169 15.43 6.62 -30.29
C ARG A 169 16.28 6.12 -31.46
N CYS A 170 16.77 4.89 -31.39
CA CYS A 170 17.70 4.34 -32.40
C CYS A 170 17.07 3.25 -33.29
N GLN A 171 15.79 2.93 -33.08
CA GLN A 171 15.03 1.95 -33.87
C GLN A 171 15.58 0.51 -33.85
N SER A 172 16.54 0.20 -32.97
CA SER A 172 16.99 -1.17 -32.74
C SER A 172 15.83 -2.05 -32.31
N LYS A 173 15.66 -3.20 -32.97
CA LYS A 173 14.61 -4.17 -32.70
C LYS A 173 15.18 -5.35 -31.90
N ASP A 174 14.50 -5.72 -30.82
CA ASP A 174 14.83 -6.86 -29.95
C ASP A 174 16.21 -6.80 -29.25
N GLU A 175 16.87 -5.64 -29.28
CA GLU A 175 18.16 -5.39 -28.62
C GLU A 175 17.98 -4.57 -27.34
N TYR A 176 17.30 -5.17 -26.35
CA TYR A 176 17.06 -4.56 -25.05
C TYR A 176 17.29 -5.54 -23.90
N GLU A 177 17.46 -4.99 -22.70
CA GLU A 177 17.40 -5.71 -21.43
C GLU A 177 16.22 -5.19 -20.62
N GLU A 178 15.51 -6.08 -19.92
CA GLU A 178 14.42 -5.67 -19.04
C GLU A 178 15.00 -5.20 -17.70
N VAL A 179 14.67 -3.97 -17.32
CA VAL A 179 15.19 -3.34 -16.10
C VAL A 179 14.03 -2.95 -15.19
N ARG A 180 14.24 -3.10 -13.88
CA ARG A 180 13.29 -2.62 -12.88
C ARG A 180 13.44 -1.10 -12.74
N LEU A 181 12.33 -0.39 -12.83
CA LEU A 181 12.32 1.07 -12.77
C LEU A 181 12.29 1.58 -11.32
N ALA A 182 12.75 2.81 -11.13
CA ALA A 182 12.62 3.54 -9.87
C ALA A 182 11.13 3.70 -9.51
N LYS A 183 10.82 3.63 -8.21
CA LYS A 183 9.44 3.76 -7.70
C LYS A 183 9.12 5.17 -7.22
N THR A 184 10.08 6.06 -7.33
CA THR A 184 10.01 7.45 -6.88
C THR A 184 10.40 8.35 -8.03
N GLY A 185 9.85 9.56 -8.03
CA GLY A 185 10.10 10.55 -9.06
C GLY A 185 9.46 11.88 -8.72
N LYS A 186 9.43 12.77 -9.70
CA LYS A 186 8.84 14.11 -9.58
C LYS A 186 7.85 14.37 -10.70
N ILE A 187 6.79 15.12 -10.39
CA ILE A 187 5.82 15.55 -11.40
C ILE A 187 6.52 16.49 -12.39
N PHE A 188 6.59 16.09 -13.66
CA PHE A 188 7.06 16.95 -14.74
C PHE A 188 5.94 17.91 -15.19
N THR A 189 4.76 17.37 -15.44
CA THR A 189 3.54 18.15 -15.74
C THR A 189 2.31 17.32 -15.39
N TYR A 190 1.17 17.95 -15.18
CA TYR A 190 -0.10 17.27 -14.92
C TYR A 190 -1.28 17.96 -15.61
N ALA A 191 -2.37 17.23 -15.75
CA ALA A 191 -3.66 17.72 -16.20
C ALA A 191 -4.75 17.25 -15.23
N GLU A 192 -5.67 18.15 -14.93
CA GLU A 192 -6.85 17.90 -14.09
C GLU A 192 -8.05 17.60 -14.97
N ASP A 193 -8.70 16.48 -14.70
CA ASP A 193 -9.90 16.06 -15.43
C ASP A 193 -11.09 15.94 -14.47
N TYR A 194 -12.10 16.76 -14.72
CA TYR A 194 -13.34 16.83 -13.94
C TYR A 194 -14.51 16.10 -14.60
N LEU A 195 -14.31 15.57 -15.81
CA LEU A 195 -15.33 14.86 -16.58
C LEU A 195 -15.57 13.40 -16.18
N PRO A 196 -14.57 12.63 -15.68
CA PRO A 196 -14.77 11.22 -15.39
C PRO A 196 -15.83 10.99 -14.31
N ASP A 197 -16.61 9.93 -14.47
CA ASP A 197 -17.41 9.44 -13.35
C ASP A 197 -16.50 8.76 -12.33
N ALA A 198 -16.09 9.53 -11.34
CA ALA A 198 -15.18 9.11 -10.30
C ALA A 198 -15.64 9.66 -8.94
N PRO A 199 -15.48 8.86 -7.87
CA PRO A 199 -15.88 9.32 -6.53
C PRO A 199 -15.00 10.49 -6.02
N VAL A 200 -13.82 10.64 -6.61
CA VAL A 200 -12.86 11.70 -6.31
C VAL A 200 -12.57 12.46 -7.60
N LEU A 201 -12.84 13.76 -7.58
CA LEU A 201 -12.53 14.71 -8.64
C LEU A 201 -11.69 15.88 -8.09
N PRO A 202 -10.78 16.46 -8.89
CA PRO A 202 -10.41 16.02 -10.23
C PRO A 202 -9.62 14.71 -10.23
N GLN A 203 -9.68 13.98 -11.34
CA GLN A 203 -8.68 12.95 -11.63
C GLN A 203 -7.45 13.63 -12.23
N ILE A 204 -6.29 13.39 -11.63
CA ILE A 204 -5.04 14.01 -12.08
C ILE A 204 -4.24 13.01 -12.89
N SER A 205 -4.05 13.31 -14.17
CA SER A 205 -3.13 12.59 -15.04
C SER A 205 -1.80 13.32 -15.08
N ALA A 206 -0.73 12.65 -14.67
CA ALA A 206 0.59 13.25 -14.52
C ALA A 206 1.63 12.55 -15.39
N THR A 207 2.49 13.36 -15.98
CA THR A 207 3.77 12.90 -16.52
C THR A 207 4.81 13.04 -15.41
N ILE A 208 5.50 11.95 -15.08
CA ILE A 208 6.41 11.85 -13.94
C ILE A 208 7.80 11.51 -14.48
N ASP A 209 8.79 12.29 -14.06
CA ASP A 209 10.19 11.97 -14.24
C ASP A 209 10.66 11.12 -13.05
N LEU A 210 10.91 9.84 -13.29
CA LEU A 210 11.43 8.92 -12.29
C LEU A 210 12.91 9.23 -11.99
N ASP A 211 13.37 8.84 -10.80
CA ASP A 211 14.73 9.10 -10.35
C ASP A 211 15.81 8.39 -11.22
N ASP A 212 15.42 7.37 -11.99
CA ASP A 212 16.26 6.67 -12.96
C ASP A 212 16.26 7.31 -14.37
N GLY A 213 15.61 8.48 -14.52
CA GLY A 213 15.54 9.25 -15.76
C GLY A 213 14.45 8.81 -16.73
N VAL A 214 13.58 7.86 -16.35
CA VAL A 214 12.47 7.41 -17.19
C VAL A 214 11.25 8.30 -16.98
N ARG A 215 10.65 8.75 -18.08
CA ARG A 215 9.40 9.51 -18.07
C ARG A 215 8.21 8.58 -18.25
N VAL A 216 7.29 8.60 -17.29
CA VAL A 216 6.06 7.77 -17.31
C VAL A 216 4.82 8.64 -17.24
N PHE A 217 3.73 8.17 -17.85
CA PHE A 217 2.42 8.80 -17.77
C PHE A 217 1.50 7.94 -16.92
N LEU A 218 1.08 8.47 -15.77
CA LEU A 218 0.29 7.75 -14.76
C LEU A 218 -0.74 8.67 -14.13
N ARG A 219 -1.74 8.08 -13.47
CA ARG A 219 -2.73 8.84 -12.69
C ARG A 219 -2.26 8.95 -11.24
N LEU A 220 -2.35 10.14 -10.64
CA LEU A 220 -2.11 10.28 -9.20
C LEU A 220 -3.21 9.55 -8.41
N ALA A 221 -2.81 8.86 -7.35
CA ALA A 221 -3.75 8.10 -6.52
C ALA A 221 -4.72 9.03 -5.77
N GLU A 222 -4.21 10.19 -5.37
CA GLU A 222 -4.91 11.28 -4.70
C GLU A 222 -4.94 12.50 -5.62
N GLY A 223 -6.09 13.17 -5.69
CA GLY A 223 -6.22 14.41 -6.45
C GLY A 223 -7.27 15.38 -5.93
N GLU A 224 -7.94 15.03 -4.84
CA GLU A 224 -8.85 15.96 -4.18
C GLU A 224 -8.03 16.90 -3.29
N ALA A 225 -8.09 18.19 -3.59
CA ALA A 225 -7.62 19.19 -2.66
C ALA A 225 -8.60 19.26 -1.48
N GLN A 226 -8.10 19.12 -0.24
CA GLN A 226 -8.91 19.45 0.94
C GLN A 226 -9.32 20.93 0.94
N ASN A 227 -8.53 21.78 0.29
CA ASN A 227 -8.82 23.18 0.04
C ASN A 227 -8.65 23.48 -1.46
N PRO A 228 -9.72 23.88 -2.19
CA PRO A 228 -9.63 24.24 -3.61
C PRO A 228 -8.62 25.37 -3.92
N ALA A 229 -8.25 26.19 -2.93
CA ALA A 229 -7.24 27.24 -3.09
C ALA A 229 -5.78 26.75 -3.00
N ASP A 230 -5.55 25.51 -2.57
CA ASP A 230 -4.21 24.89 -2.51
C ASP A 230 -4.29 23.45 -3.04
N PRO A 231 -4.22 23.26 -4.38
CA PRO A 231 -4.21 21.93 -4.97
C PRO A 231 -2.95 21.18 -4.49
N PRO A 232 -3.10 19.91 -4.06
CA PRO A 232 -1.98 19.15 -3.51
C PRO A 232 -0.88 18.90 -4.55
N GLN A 233 -1.24 18.84 -5.83
CA GLN A 233 -0.33 18.63 -6.95
C GLN A 233 0.40 19.90 -7.37
N LYS A 234 1.73 19.82 -7.43
CA LYS A 234 2.60 20.90 -7.93
C LYS A 234 3.67 20.32 -8.83
N ILE A 235 4.07 21.07 -9.86
CA ILE A 235 5.23 20.68 -10.69
C ILE A 235 6.46 20.57 -9.79
N GLY A 236 7.24 19.51 -9.97
CA GLY A 236 8.40 19.17 -9.15
C GLY A 236 8.10 18.47 -7.83
N MET A 237 6.81 18.27 -7.47
CA MET A 237 6.42 17.55 -6.27
C MET A 237 6.96 16.11 -6.30
N PRO A 238 7.57 15.61 -5.21
CA PRO A 238 7.98 14.22 -5.12
C PRO A 238 6.76 13.31 -5.04
N VAL A 239 6.80 12.22 -5.80
CA VAL A 239 5.74 11.22 -5.86
C VAL A 239 6.34 9.82 -5.77
N GLU A 240 5.52 8.88 -5.31
CA GLU A 240 5.86 7.47 -5.27
C GLU A 240 4.80 6.62 -5.97
N MET A 241 5.23 5.48 -6.49
CA MET A 241 4.37 4.52 -7.15
C MET A 241 3.51 3.77 -6.13
N THR A 242 2.20 3.77 -6.34
CA THR A 242 1.23 3.03 -5.54
C THR A 242 0.31 2.21 -6.45
N PHE A 243 -0.27 1.14 -5.91
CA PHE A 243 -1.29 0.38 -6.60
C PHE A 243 -2.67 0.88 -6.19
N LYS A 244 -3.49 1.21 -7.19
CA LYS A 244 -4.90 1.51 -7.02
C LYS A 244 -5.71 0.55 -7.87
N LYS A 245 -6.71 -0.07 -7.28
CA LYS A 245 -7.66 -0.89 -8.02
C LYS A 245 -8.53 0.02 -8.88
N MET A 246 -8.47 -0.19 -10.20
CA MET A 246 -9.19 0.62 -11.17
C MET A 246 -10.48 -0.06 -11.64
N ASN A 247 -10.38 -1.34 -12.02
CA ASN A 247 -11.50 -2.15 -12.51
C ASN A 247 -11.55 -3.47 -11.74
N ASP A 248 -12.75 -4.03 -11.58
CA ASP A 248 -12.93 -5.45 -11.32
C ASP A 248 -12.66 -6.21 -12.64
N ALA A 249 -11.86 -7.27 -12.56
CA ALA A 249 -11.53 -8.13 -13.72
C ALA A 249 -12.62 -9.18 -13.95
#